data_AF-A0A3M7NF93-F1
#
_entry.id   AF-A0A3M7NF93-F1
#
_cell.length_a   1.000
_cell.length_b   1.000
_cell.length_c   1.000
_cell.angle_alpha   90.00
_cell.angle_beta   90.00
_cell.angle_gamma   90.00
#
_symmetry.space_group_name_H-M   'P 1'
#
loop_
_entity.id
_entity.type
_entity.pdbx_description
1 polymer ?
#
loop_
_entity_poly.entity_id
_entity_poly.type
_entity_poly.pdbx_seq_one_letter_code
_entity_poly.pdbx_strand_id
1 'polypeptide(L)'
;MGAFYEEIPDSLIKWIREQKMFWVATAPLSGQMHINVSPKGGEYFGVADNKTFWYLELTGSGCETLAHLYEPGNGRITIMLNAFDGAPKIVRLWGKGYAMEKGTKEFADFAEKHKIEAIPATRSIIVVNIHQVGSSCGFSVPYYDFKAHRSILNNYFEQKQAKFEAGNEKESMPRYWALKNAWSMDGLPGSRIGLKTGKAFSIAPVKKMVGPLAPSNNQRFKSGVPVQQVILIALMCVILGVLMTLHGPYLVVSVKEKLQPRPLLNERITTTPFESGPSSSLSPSGPAATDREYFKFPIFLNTIQSLFAFVSGTLYLLATTTTTSSGPLLLPSRHALAPLVLIAITQTLASPFGYASLAHVDYLTFVLAKSCKLLPVMFLHVLLYRKRYALSKYVIVLAVTAGVAIFTLYHPPKAGKVSTKSAQNSSSLYGLALLGINLVLDGLTNTTQDHIFGSPQRYGRVTAPQMMAATNLLSCVLMTAYLLLTPHVPLDYFFSSFSGGSSSVGRSTAHELASAAAFLQRHPRVLYDVLGFCAAGAIGQLFIFATLNRFGSLLLVTVTVTRKMLTMVLSVVWYGKSLTLGQWAGVGLVFGGIGTEAWIQRQEKLDKEQKKRELGKKAE
;
A
#
# COMPACT_ATOMS: atom_id res chain seq x y z
N MET A 1 20.83 30.64 -19.14
CA MET A 1 20.00 29.98 -18.11
C MET A 1 18.57 29.87 -18.67
N GLY A 2 17.80 28.83 -18.35
CA GLY A 2 16.39 28.77 -18.76
C GLY A 2 15.56 29.81 -18.00
N ALA A 3 14.54 30.37 -18.64
CA ALA A 3 13.60 31.30 -18.04
C ALA A 3 12.22 30.65 -17.92
N PHE A 4 11.51 30.91 -16.84
CA PHE A 4 10.16 30.37 -16.59
C PHE A 4 9.20 31.51 -16.35
N TYR A 5 7.99 31.37 -16.87
CA TYR A 5 6.93 32.36 -16.79
C TYR A 5 5.61 31.67 -16.43
N GLU A 6 4.72 32.36 -15.73
CA GLU A 6 3.36 31.85 -15.47
C GLU A 6 2.44 31.98 -16.70
N GLU A 7 2.77 32.91 -17.59
CA GLU A 7 2.02 33.29 -18.79
C GLU A 7 2.94 33.30 -20.00
N ILE A 8 2.38 33.18 -21.21
CA ILE A 8 3.15 33.37 -22.45
C ILE A 8 3.44 34.87 -22.60
N PRO A 9 4.71 35.32 -22.54
CA PRO A 9 5.05 36.70 -22.82
C PRO A 9 4.76 37.06 -24.28
N ASP A 10 4.39 38.31 -24.56
CA ASP A 10 4.04 38.78 -25.92
C ASP A 10 5.14 38.50 -26.95
N SER A 11 6.41 38.63 -26.54
CA SER A 11 7.57 38.32 -27.37
C SER A 11 7.64 36.84 -27.77
N LEU A 12 7.19 35.93 -26.90
CA LEU A 12 7.09 34.50 -27.22
C LEU A 12 5.84 34.18 -28.03
N ILE A 13 4.72 34.90 -27.88
CA ILE A 13 3.52 34.67 -28.70
C ILE A 13 3.85 34.83 -30.18
N LYS A 14 4.55 35.92 -30.55
CA LYS A 14 4.99 36.14 -31.93
C LYS A 14 5.88 34.99 -32.42
N TRP A 15 6.90 34.65 -31.63
CA TRP A 15 7.85 33.59 -31.99
C TRP A 15 7.19 32.21 -32.11
N ILE A 16 6.24 31.87 -31.23
CA ILE A 16 5.50 30.60 -31.26
C ILE A 16 4.70 30.46 -32.57
N ARG A 17 4.05 31.54 -33.02
CA ARG A 17 3.25 31.55 -34.27
C ARG A 17 4.10 31.37 -35.53
N GLU A 18 5.38 31.73 -35.48
CA GLU A 18 6.31 31.57 -36.60
C GLU A 18 6.76 30.12 -36.78
N GLN A 19 6.66 29.28 -35.73
CA GLN A 19 7.16 27.91 -35.76
C GLN A 19 6.34 27.00 -36.68
N LYS A 20 7.04 26.19 -37.47
CA LYS A 20 6.42 25.29 -38.47
C LYS A 20 6.06 23.92 -37.92
N MET A 21 6.55 23.59 -36.72
CA MET A 21 6.34 22.30 -36.06
C MET A 21 6.34 22.47 -34.54
N PHE A 22 5.54 21.63 -33.87
CA PHE A 22 5.53 21.51 -32.41
C PHE A 22 5.36 20.05 -32.00
N TRP A 23 5.72 19.72 -30.76
CA TRP A 23 5.66 18.37 -30.21
C TRP A 23 4.64 18.33 -29.10
N VAL A 24 3.64 17.47 -29.25
CA VAL A 24 2.62 17.22 -28.24
C VAL A 24 3.08 16.05 -27.37
N ALA A 25 3.27 16.28 -26.08
CA ALA A 25 3.53 15.24 -25.10
C ALA A 25 2.33 15.09 -24.15
N THR A 26 1.83 13.87 -23.99
CA THR A 26 0.79 13.52 -23.02
C THR A 26 1.15 12.22 -22.33
N ALA A 27 0.71 12.06 -21.08
CA ALA A 27 1.02 10.87 -20.30
C ALA A 27 -0.22 10.39 -19.54
N PRO A 28 -0.47 9.09 -19.50
CA PRO A 28 -1.52 8.51 -18.67
C PRO A 28 -1.20 8.65 -17.17
N LEU A 29 -2.18 8.42 -16.29
CA LEU A 29 -1.97 8.41 -14.84
C LEU A 29 -1.22 7.17 -14.37
N SER A 30 -1.47 6.03 -15.01
CA SER A 30 -0.71 4.81 -14.72
C SER A 30 0.73 4.95 -15.20
N GLY A 31 1.68 4.72 -14.29
CA GLY A 31 3.10 4.63 -14.62
C GLY A 31 3.49 3.37 -15.42
N GLN A 32 2.54 2.48 -15.72
CA GLN A 32 2.76 1.28 -16.54
C GLN A 32 2.42 1.48 -18.02
N MET A 33 1.67 2.54 -18.36
CA MET A 33 1.27 2.86 -19.72
C MET A 33 2.27 3.83 -20.37
N HIS A 34 2.19 4.00 -21.69
CA HIS A 34 3.21 4.70 -22.46
C HIS A 34 2.95 6.21 -22.52
N ILE A 35 4.03 6.99 -22.42
CA ILE A 35 3.99 8.43 -22.69
C ILE A 35 3.90 8.61 -24.21
N ASN A 36 2.96 9.42 -24.66
CA ASN A 36 2.85 9.79 -26.07
C ASN A 36 3.65 11.07 -26.33
N VAL A 37 4.45 11.06 -27.40
CA VAL A 37 5.09 12.25 -27.96
C VAL A 37 4.86 12.25 -29.47
N SER A 38 4.18 13.26 -29.98
CA SER A 38 3.80 13.34 -31.40
C SER A 38 4.18 14.69 -31.99
N PRO A 39 5.00 14.75 -33.05
CA PRO A 39 5.21 15.98 -33.80
C PRO A 39 3.96 16.33 -34.60
N LYS A 40 3.63 17.62 -34.65
CA LYS A 40 2.52 18.21 -35.39
C LYS A 40 3.03 19.40 -36.18
N GLY A 41 2.44 19.65 -37.35
CA GLY A 41 2.77 20.79 -38.20
C GLY A 41 1.59 21.14 -39.10
N GLY A 42 1.75 22.19 -39.89
CA GLY A 42 0.66 22.83 -40.64
C GLY A 42 0.05 24.00 -39.86
N GLU A 43 -0.94 24.65 -40.45
CA GLU A 43 -1.58 25.86 -39.90
C GLU A 43 -2.70 25.53 -38.90
N TYR A 44 -2.38 24.66 -37.94
CA TYR A 44 -3.35 24.03 -37.06
C TYR A 44 -3.13 24.37 -35.59
N PHE A 45 -2.50 25.50 -35.29
CA PHE A 45 -2.15 25.93 -33.95
C PHE A 45 -2.49 27.41 -33.76
N GLY A 46 -3.09 27.77 -32.64
CA GLY A 46 -3.43 29.14 -32.30
C GLY A 46 -3.28 29.45 -30.82
N VAL A 47 -2.95 30.71 -30.51
CA VAL A 47 -2.89 31.23 -29.14
C VAL A 47 -4.13 32.10 -28.95
N ALA A 48 -5.02 31.68 -28.03
CA ALA A 48 -6.26 32.39 -27.72
C ALA A 48 -6.01 33.59 -26.80
N ASP A 49 -5.16 33.41 -25.80
CA ASP A 49 -4.72 34.43 -24.86
C ASP A 49 -3.34 34.04 -24.26
N ASN A 50 -2.83 34.83 -23.31
CA ASN A 50 -1.54 34.59 -22.64
C ASN A 50 -1.50 33.31 -21.78
N LYS A 51 -2.63 32.66 -21.48
CA LYS A 51 -2.72 31.39 -20.73
C LYS A 51 -3.39 30.26 -21.52
N THR A 52 -3.86 30.50 -22.73
CA THR A 52 -4.66 29.53 -23.47
C THR A 52 -4.20 29.42 -24.90
N PHE A 53 -3.91 28.19 -25.32
CA PHE A 53 -3.70 27.88 -26.73
C PHE A 53 -4.59 26.71 -27.14
N TRP A 54 -4.76 26.58 -28.45
CA TRP A 54 -5.50 25.48 -29.05
C TRP A 54 -4.75 24.95 -30.26
N TYR A 55 -5.04 23.71 -30.63
CA TYR A 55 -4.58 23.15 -31.90
C TYR A 55 -5.59 22.14 -32.45
N LEU A 56 -5.62 21.97 -33.78
CA LEU A 56 -6.43 20.92 -34.41
C LEU A 56 -5.72 19.58 -34.29
N GLU A 57 -6.34 18.65 -33.58
CA GLU A 57 -5.92 17.26 -33.57
C GLU A 57 -6.54 16.56 -34.78
N LEU A 58 -5.73 16.42 -35.83
CA LEU A 58 -6.11 15.71 -37.04
C LEU A 58 -6.14 14.20 -36.82
N THR A 59 -6.95 13.53 -37.63
CA THR A 59 -7.11 12.08 -37.63
C THR A 59 -5.82 11.41 -38.09
N GLY A 60 -5.35 10.44 -37.32
CA GLY A 60 -4.23 9.57 -37.67
C GLY A 60 -4.45 8.16 -37.13
N SER A 61 -3.45 7.30 -37.24
CA SER A 61 -3.49 5.94 -36.66
C SER A 61 -3.56 5.96 -35.13
N GLY A 62 -2.96 6.97 -34.50
CA GLY A 62 -2.96 7.19 -33.05
C GLY A 62 -4.15 8.00 -32.53
N CYS A 63 -4.46 7.83 -31.24
CA CYS A 63 -5.45 8.61 -30.49
C CYS A 63 -5.05 8.81 -29.02
N GLU A 64 -3.75 8.71 -28.73
CA GLU A 64 -3.18 8.62 -27.39
C GLU A 64 -3.40 9.94 -26.63
N THR A 65 -3.22 11.09 -27.30
CA THR A 65 -3.57 12.40 -26.72
C THR A 65 -5.02 12.44 -26.26
N LEU A 66 -6.00 12.08 -27.11
CA LEU A 66 -7.41 12.05 -26.70
C LEU A 66 -7.64 11.14 -25.50
N ALA A 67 -7.06 9.94 -25.54
CA ALA A 67 -7.23 8.97 -24.46
C ALA A 67 -6.67 9.45 -23.12
N HIS A 68 -5.49 10.10 -23.12
CA HIS A 68 -4.89 10.67 -21.93
C HIS A 68 -5.67 11.90 -21.42
N LEU A 69 -6.23 12.71 -22.31
CA LEU A 69 -7.04 13.87 -21.91
C LEU A 69 -8.41 13.46 -21.36
N TYR A 70 -8.99 12.37 -21.86
CA TYR A 70 -10.26 11.84 -21.34
C TYR A 70 -10.13 10.95 -20.11
N GLU A 71 -8.91 10.56 -19.74
CA GLU A 71 -8.66 9.85 -18.48
C GLU A 71 -9.09 10.72 -17.29
N PRO A 72 -10.03 10.25 -16.44
CA PRO A 72 -10.59 11.05 -15.35
C PRO A 72 -9.51 11.60 -14.41
N GLY A 73 -9.50 12.91 -14.18
CA GLY A 73 -8.52 13.59 -13.33
C GLY A 73 -7.13 13.82 -13.96
N ASN A 74 -6.92 13.44 -15.22
CA ASN A 74 -5.64 13.60 -15.90
C ASN A 74 -5.49 14.94 -16.64
N GLY A 75 -5.83 14.98 -17.93
CA GLY A 75 -5.70 16.18 -18.77
C GLY A 75 -4.28 16.73 -18.95
N ARG A 76 -3.22 16.06 -18.48
CA ARG A 76 -1.85 16.61 -18.53
C ARG A 76 -1.33 16.61 -19.97
N ILE A 77 -0.85 17.77 -20.40
CA ILE A 77 -0.29 17.96 -21.74
C ILE A 77 0.86 18.96 -21.68
N THR A 78 1.85 18.73 -22.53
CA THR A 78 2.97 19.64 -22.73
C THR A 78 3.20 19.82 -24.21
N ILE A 79 3.31 21.07 -24.66
CA ILE A 79 3.80 21.37 -26.00
C ILE A 79 5.24 21.82 -25.91
N MET A 80 6.08 21.31 -26.79
CA MET A 80 7.42 21.84 -27.03
C MET A 80 7.47 22.46 -28.41
N LEU A 81 8.23 23.54 -28.57
CA LEU A 81 8.58 24.16 -29.85
C LEU A 81 10.10 24.40 -29.88
N ASN A 82 10.68 24.33 -31.08
CA ASN A 82 12.12 24.43 -31.31
C ASN A 82 12.40 25.40 -32.47
N ALA A 83 13.35 26.31 -32.28
CA ALA A 83 13.96 27.04 -33.39
C ALA A 83 14.86 26.09 -34.19
N PHE A 84 14.61 25.99 -35.49
CA PHE A 84 15.48 25.28 -36.45
C PHE A 84 16.24 26.23 -37.37
N ASP A 85 15.97 27.53 -37.24
CA ASP A 85 16.62 28.63 -37.92
C ASP A 85 16.96 29.73 -36.90
N GLY A 86 17.87 30.63 -37.25
CA GLY A 86 18.27 31.74 -36.40
C GLY A 86 18.83 31.33 -35.03
N ALA A 87 18.48 32.09 -33.99
CA ALA A 87 19.04 31.88 -32.66
C ALA A 87 18.43 30.65 -31.95
N PRO A 88 19.26 29.76 -31.34
CA PRO A 88 18.79 28.50 -30.76
C PRO A 88 17.86 28.73 -29.57
N LYS A 89 16.62 28.24 -29.68
CA LYS A 89 15.58 28.42 -28.67
C LYS A 89 14.66 27.21 -28.57
N ILE A 90 14.31 26.84 -27.35
CA ILE A 90 13.31 25.81 -27.04
C ILE A 90 12.28 26.44 -26.11
N VAL A 91 11.00 26.33 -26.44
CA VAL A 91 9.88 26.77 -25.60
C VAL A 91 9.03 25.56 -25.21
N ARG A 92 8.63 25.48 -23.95
CA ARG A 92 7.72 24.46 -23.42
C ARG A 92 6.52 25.15 -22.79
N LEU A 93 5.32 24.65 -23.11
CA LEU A 93 4.05 25.10 -22.56
C LEU A 93 3.45 23.92 -21.78
N TRP A 94 3.39 24.04 -20.46
CA TRP A 94 2.78 23.02 -19.59
C TRP A 94 1.36 23.42 -19.22
N GLY A 95 0.42 22.49 -19.37
CA GLY A 95 -0.98 22.80 -19.18
C GLY A 95 -1.87 21.60 -18.87
N LYS A 96 -3.16 21.93 -18.68
CA LYS A 96 -4.26 20.98 -18.61
C LYS A 96 -5.13 21.16 -19.84
N GLY A 97 -5.24 20.10 -20.64
CA GLY A 97 -5.98 20.08 -21.88
C GLY A 97 -7.33 19.38 -21.77
N TYR A 98 -8.24 19.74 -22.67
CA TYR A 98 -9.47 19.02 -22.92
C TYR A 98 -9.78 19.03 -24.43
N ALA A 99 -10.58 18.07 -24.87
CA ALA A 99 -10.83 17.81 -26.28
C ALA A 99 -12.31 17.98 -26.64
N MET A 100 -12.56 18.79 -27.66
CA MET A 100 -13.87 18.97 -28.30
C MET A 100 -13.87 18.19 -29.62
N GLU A 101 -14.69 17.14 -29.76
CA GLU A 101 -14.73 16.33 -30.98
C GLU A 101 -15.56 16.99 -32.08
N LYS A 102 -15.14 16.83 -33.35
CA LYS A 102 -15.85 17.39 -34.51
C LYS A 102 -17.28 16.84 -34.56
N GLY A 103 -18.26 17.74 -34.66
CA GLY A 103 -19.68 17.40 -34.67
C GLY A 103 -20.39 17.59 -33.32
N THR A 104 -19.69 18.02 -32.26
CA THR A 104 -20.34 18.48 -31.02
C THR A 104 -20.61 19.99 -31.07
N LYS A 105 -21.54 20.47 -30.24
CA LYS A 105 -21.88 21.90 -30.14
C LYS A 105 -20.66 22.71 -29.67
N GLU A 106 -19.91 22.20 -28.70
CA GLU A 106 -18.75 22.90 -28.15
C GLU A 106 -17.66 23.12 -29.22
N PHE A 107 -17.48 22.15 -30.12
CA PHE A 107 -16.57 22.28 -31.25
C PHE A 107 -17.01 23.41 -32.19
N ALA A 108 -18.29 23.44 -32.57
CA ALA A 108 -18.82 24.44 -33.49
C ALA A 108 -18.72 25.87 -32.90
N ASP A 109 -19.17 26.04 -31.65
CA ASP A 109 -19.10 27.32 -30.94
C ASP A 109 -17.66 27.86 -30.86
N PHE A 110 -16.69 26.99 -30.54
CA PHE A 110 -15.28 27.38 -30.42
C PHE A 110 -14.66 27.67 -31.79
N ALA A 111 -14.97 26.86 -32.80
CA ALA A 111 -14.47 27.06 -34.15
C ALA A 111 -14.95 28.39 -34.75
N GLU A 112 -16.22 28.74 -34.55
CA GLU A 112 -16.78 30.02 -34.99
C GLU A 112 -16.10 31.20 -34.27
N LYS A 113 -16.04 31.14 -32.92
CA LYS A 113 -15.44 32.20 -32.10
C LYS A 113 -13.99 32.52 -32.49
N HIS A 114 -13.21 31.48 -32.81
CA HIS A 114 -11.78 31.62 -33.13
C HIS A 114 -11.50 31.56 -34.64
N LYS A 115 -12.53 31.58 -35.50
CA LYS A 115 -12.43 31.54 -36.97
C LYS A 115 -11.58 30.36 -37.48
N ILE A 116 -11.82 29.18 -36.92
CA ILE A 116 -11.07 27.96 -37.21
C ILE A 116 -11.75 27.21 -38.36
N GLU A 117 -11.04 27.02 -39.47
CA GLU A 117 -11.51 26.19 -40.57
C GLU A 117 -11.17 24.71 -40.34
N ALA A 118 -12.20 23.87 -40.23
CA ALA A 118 -12.04 22.46 -39.95
C ALA A 118 -11.99 21.61 -41.23
N ILE A 119 -10.79 21.21 -41.64
CA ILE A 119 -10.58 20.31 -42.79
C ILE A 119 -11.20 18.91 -42.55
N PRO A 120 -11.39 18.08 -43.60
CA PRO A 120 -11.94 16.73 -43.47
C PRO A 120 -11.22 15.85 -42.44
N ALA A 121 -9.89 15.98 -42.34
CA ALA A 121 -9.09 15.21 -41.39
C ALA A 121 -9.32 15.59 -39.92
N THR A 122 -9.94 16.74 -39.61
CA THR A 122 -10.08 17.25 -38.24
C THR A 122 -10.90 16.30 -37.37
N ARG A 123 -10.30 15.78 -36.29
CA ARG A 123 -10.99 14.91 -35.32
C ARG A 123 -11.50 15.70 -34.12
N SER A 124 -10.69 16.62 -33.62
CA SER A 124 -11.02 17.41 -32.44
C SER A 124 -10.21 18.71 -32.37
N ILE A 125 -10.75 19.72 -31.69
CA ILE A 125 -9.97 20.86 -31.19
C ILE A 125 -9.49 20.48 -29.79
N ILE A 126 -8.18 20.59 -29.56
CA ILE A 126 -7.60 20.46 -28.23
C ILE A 126 -7.32 21.86 -27.70
N VAL A 127 -7.94 22.20 -26.57
CA VAL A 127 -7.72 23.47 -25.87
C VAL A 127 -6.92 23.18 -24.61
N VAL A 128 -5.92 24.01 -24.33
CA VAL A 128 -5.00 23.82 -23.21
C VAL A 128 -4.87 25.08 -22.39
N ASN A 129 -5.17 24.95 -21.09
CA ASN A 129 -4.95 25.98 -20.10
C ASN A 129 -3.54 25.82 -19.53
N ILE A 130 -2.69 26.81 -19.77
CA ILE A 130 -1.30 26.87 -19.34
C ILE A 130 -1.23 27.23 -17.86
N HIS A 131 -0.34 26.54 -17.14
CA HIS A 131 0.07 26.94 -15.79
C HIS A 131 1.56 27.25 -15.71
N GLN A 132 2.35 26.94 -16.75
CA GLN A 132 3.76 27.28 -16.78
C GLN A 132 4.29 27.32 -18.22
N VAL A 133 5.17 28.28 -18.48
CA VAL A 133 5.95 28.42 -19.71
C VAL A 133 7.43 28.34 -19.35
N GLY A 134 8.21 27.66 -20.19
CA GLY A 134 9.66 27.55 -20.00
C GLY A 134 10.39 27.80 -21.30
N SER A 135 11.33 28.73 -21.29
CA SER A 135 12.26 28.98 -22.38
C SER A 135 13.65 28.49 -21.99
N SER A 136 14.32 27.81 -22.90
CA SER A 136 15.70 27.34 -22.71
C SER A 136 16.49 27.45 -24.00
N CYS A 137 17.81 27.57 -23.90
CA CYS A 137 18.66 27.57 -25.06
C CYS A 137 18.80 26.15 -25.64
N GLY A 138 18.83 26.05 -26.98
CA GLY A 138 18.93 24.79 -27.71
C GLY A 138 20.25 24.65 -28.45
N PHE A 139 21.41 24.87 -27.80
CA PHE A 139 22.72 24.93 -28.48
C PHE A 139 23.09 23.68 -29.28
N SER A 140 22.51 22.52 -28.95
CA SER A 140 22.71 21.26 -29.68
C SER A 140 21.58 20.93 -30.66
N VAL A 141 20.57 21.79 -30.80
CA VAL A 141 19.48 21.60 -31.76
C VAL A 141 20.01 21.96 -33.14
N PRO A 142 19.95 21.06 -34.14
CA PRO A 142 20.51 21.31 -35.46
C PRO A 142 19.65 22.30 -36.26
N TYR A 143 20.27 22.91 -37.26
CA TYR A 143 19.56 23.70 -38.27
C TYR A 143 18.80 22.79 -39.25
N TYR A 144 17.63 23.26 -39.70
CA TYR A 144 16.88 22.64 -40.80
C TYR A 144 16.25 23.70 -41.70
N ASP A 145 16.31 23.48 -43.01
CA ASP A 145 15.59 24.30 -43.98
C ASP A 145 14.16 23.79 -44.18
N PHE A 146 13.19 24.67 -43.92
CA PHE A 146 11.78 24.36 -44.16
C PHE A 146 11.48 24.40 -45.66
N LYS A 147 11.11 23.25 -46.23
CA LYS A 147 10.69 23.15 -47.64
C LYS A 147 9.20 23.42 -47.83
N ALA A 148 8.36 22.61 -47.15
CA ALA A 148 6.90 22.69 -47.20
C ALA A 148 6.27 21.76 -46.15
N HIS A 149 4.98 21.94 -45.87
CA HIS A 149 4.18 20.96 -45.14
C HIS A 149 3.79 19.78 -46.05
N ARG A 150 3.64 18.58 -45.45
CA ARG A 150 3.20 17.39 -46.19
C ARG A 150 1.68 17.42 -46.37
N SER A 151 1.21 17.23 -47.61
CA SER A 151 -0.23 17.20 -47.96
C SER A 151 -0.88 15.82 -47.89
N ILE A 152 -0.09 14.75 -47.72
CA ILE A 152 -0.54 13.35 -47.80
C ILE A 152 -1.75 13.06 -46.91
N LEU A 153 -1.74 13.56 -45.67
CA LEU A 153 -2.82 13.34 -44.72
C LEU A 153 -4.10 14.05 -45.14
N ASN A 154 -4.00 15.30 -45.59
CA ASN A 154 -5.15 16.09 -46.06
C ASN A 154 -5.77 15.42 -47.29
N ASN A 155 -4.95 15.15 -48.31
CA ASN A 155 -5.39 14.50 -49.56
C ASN A 155 -6.07 13.15 -49.29
N TYR A 156 -5.54 12.35 -48.37
CA TYR A 156 -6.12 11.06 -48.00
C TYR A 156 -7.54 11.20 -47.42
N PHE A 157 -7.74 12.12 -46.48
CA PHE A 157 -9.04 12.31 -45.84
C PHE A 157 -10.03 13.11 -46.69
N GLU A 158 -9.56 13.97 -47.60
CA GLU A 158 -10.39 14.61 -48.63
C GLU A 158 -10.96 13.57 -49.61
N GLN A 159 -10.11 12.68 -50.14
CA GLN A 159 -10.58 11.59 -51.00
C GLN A 159 -11.54 10.65 -50.27
N LYS A 160 -11.30 10.40 -48.98
CA LYS A 160 -12.19 9.58 -48.15
C LYS A 160 -13.56 10.25 -47.97
N GLN A 161 -13.57 11.54 -47.69
CA GLN A 161 -14.78 12.34 -47.57
C GLN A 161 -15.56 12.37 -48.89
N ALA A 162 -14.90 12.59 -50.02
CA ALA A 162 -15.53 12.57 -51.34
C ALA A 162 -16.17 11.21 -51.67
N LYS A 163 -15.53 10.09 -51.31
CA LYS A 163 -16.11 8.75 -51.47
C LYS A 163 -17.35 8.53 -50.58
N PHE A 164 -17.34 9.09 -49.37
CA PHE A 164 -18.49 9.05 -48.48
C PHE A 164 -19.67 9.86 -49.06
N GLU A 165 -19.40 11.07 -49.57
CA GLU A 165 -20.40 11.92 -50.23
C GLU A 165 -20.93 11.31 -51.53
N ALA A 166 -20.11 10.52 -52.24
CA ALA A 166 -20.53 9.71 -53.39
C ALA A 166 -21.37 8.46 -53.00
N GLY A 167 -21.74 8.31 -51.72
CA GLY A 167 -22.65 7.26 -51.24
C GLY A 167 -21.98 6.05 -50.58
N ASN A 168 -20.65 6.02 -50.43
CA ASN A 168 -19.98 4.91 -49.74
C ASN A 168 -19.93 5.11 -48.22
N GLU A 169 -20.98 4.70 -47.52
CA GLU A 169 -21.09 4.85 -46.05
C GLU A 169 -19.92 4.26 -45.25
N LYS A 170 -19.23 3.23 -45.79
CA LYS A 170 -18.08 2.60 -45.13
C LYS A 170 -16.89 3.55 -44.99
N GLU A 171 -16.82 4.58 -45.83
CA GLU A 171 -15.77 5.60 -45.82
C GLU A 171 -16.05 6.73 -44.81
N SER A 172 -17.18 6.72 -44.12
CA SER A 172 -17.51 7.74 -43.12
C SER A 172 -16.46 7.86 -42.01
N MET A 173 -16.18 9.11 -41.60
CA MET A 173 -15.19 9.41 -40.54
C MET A 173 -15.51 8.75 -39.19
N PRO A 174 -16.76 8.73 -38.68
CA PRO A 174 -17.10 8.03 -37.44
C PRO A 174 -16.77 6.53 -37.47
N ARG A 175 -16.99 5.84 -38.60
CA ARG A 175 -16.62 4.42 -38.76
C ARG A 175 -15.11 4.24 -38.77
N TYR A 176 -14.38 5.15 -39.39
CA TYR A 176 -12.91 5.16 -39.34
C TYR A 176 -12.41 5.34 -37.90
N TRP A 177 -12.96 6.29 -37.15
CA TRP A 177 -12.62 6.50 -35.75
C TRP A 177 -13.01 5.30 -34.88
N ALA A 178 -14.14 4.65 -35.14
CA ALA A 178 -14.51 3.40 -34.47
C ALA A 178 -13.46 2.29 -34.67
N LEU A 179 -12.97 2.15 -35.90
CA LEU A 179 -11.99 1.14 -36.27
C LEU A 179 -10.59 1.43 -35.72
N LYS A 180 -10.13 2.69 -35.77
CA LYS A 180 -8.72 3.06 -35.54
C LYS A 180 -8.46 3.89 -34.30
N ASN A 181 -9.45 4.63 -33.80
CA ASN A 181 -9.26 5.66 -32.77
C ASN A 181 -10.19 5.52 -31.55
N ALA A 182 -11.03 4.48 -31.51
CA ALA A 182 -11.87 4.19 -30.34
C ALA A 182 -11.03 3.83 -29.11
N TRP A 183 -9.83 3.29 -29.32
CA TRP A 183 -8.93 2.84 -28.24
C TRP A 183 -7.47 3.25 -28.50
N SER A 184 -6.76 3.65 -27.45
CA SER A 184 -5.32 3.89 -27.49
C SER A 184 -4.53 2.59 -27.62
N MET A 185 -3.22 2.68 -27.87
CA MET A 185 -2.35 1.50 -27.87
C MET A 185 -2.35 0.74 -26.54
N ASP A 186 -2.54 1.46 -25.44
CA ASP A 186 -2.60 0.93 -24.07
C ASP A 186 -4.01 0.49 -23.63
N GLY A 187 -4.99 0.52 -24.54
CA GLY A 187 -6.36 0.10 -24.25
C GLY A 187 -7.19 1.13 -23.48
N LEU A 188 -6.78 2.40 -23.46
CA LEU A 188 -7.61 3.49 -22.93
C LEU A 188 -8.68 3.92 -23.94
N PRO A 189 -9.90 4.30 -23.49
CA PRO A 189 -10.91 4.89 -24.35
C PRO A 189 -10.39 6.16 -25.04
N GLY A 190 -10.45 6.20 -26.38
CA GLY A 190 -10.04 7.32 -27.22
C GLY A 190 -11.23 8.17 -27.66
N SER A 191 -11.48 8.27 -28.97
CA SER A 191 -12.60 9.05 -29.51
C SER A 191 -13.94 8.53 -29.01
N ARG A 192 -14.73 9.43 -28.41
CA ARG A 192 -16.09 9.18 -27.91
C ARG A 192 -17.04 8.89 -29.06
N ILE A 193 -16.93 9.63 -30.17
CA ILE A 193 -17.71 9.35 -31.39
C ILE A 193 -17.35 7.95 -31.91
N GLY A 194 -16.05 7.63 -32.02
CA GLY A 194 -15.59 6.31 -32.43
C GLY A 194 -16.11 5.18 -31.53
N LEU A 195 -16.11 5.36 -30.21
CA LEU A 195 -16.67 4.39 -29.26
C LEU A 195 -18.18 4.21 -29.43
N LYS A 196 -18.94 5.29 -29.62
CA LYS A 196 -20.39 5.23 -29.87
C LYS A 196 -20.70 4.53 -31.19
N THR A 197 -20.03 4.91 -32.27
CA THR A 197 -20.20 4.31 -33.60
C THR A 197 -19.77 2.84 -33.59
N GLY A 198 -18.68 2.48 -32.91
CA GLY A 198 -18.21 1.10 -32.80
C GLY A 198 -19.24 0.19 -32.11
N LYS A 199 -19.94 0.71 -31.10
CA LYS A 199 -21.07 0.00 -30.46
C LYS A 199 -22.29 -0.08 -31.38
N ALA A 200 -22.67 1.02 -32.03
CA ALA A 200 -23.87 1.07 -32.88
C ALA A 200 -23.77 0.15 -34.11
N PHE A 201 -22.57 0.04 -34.69
CA PHE A 201 -22.33 -0.74 -35.92
C PHE A 201 -21.49 -2.00 -35.70
N SER A 202 -21.26 -2.40 -34.44
CA SER A 202 -20.46 -3.59 -34.07
C SER A 202 -19.08 -3.65 -34.75
N ILE A 203 -18.39 -2.51 -34.84
CA ILE A 203 -17.08 -2.40 -35.48
C ILE A 203 -16.00 -2.78 -34.46
N ALA A 204 -15.27 -3.86 -34.73
CA ALA A 204 -14.14 -4.26 -33.89
C ALA A 204 -12.93 -3.32 -34.13
N PRO A 205 -12.33 -2.76 -33.06
CA PRO A 205 -11.17 -1.89 -33.20
C PRO A 205 -9.93 -2.69 -33.65
N VAL A 206 -9.06 -2.06 -34.43
CA VAL A 206 -7.80 -2.66 -34.89
C VAL A 206 -6.83 -2.77 -33.72
N LYS A 207 -6.16 -3.92 -33.62
CA LYS A 207 -5.09 -4.13 -32.66
C LYS A 207 -3.90 -3.21 -32.99
N LYS A 208 -3.58 -2.30 -32.07
CA LYS A 208 -2.50 -1.32 -32.26
C LYS A 208 -1.10 -1.85 -31.97
N MET A 209 -0.97 -2.75 -30.99
CA MET A 209 0.31 -3.31 -30.58
C MET A 209 0.34 -4.82 -30.86
N VAL A 210 1.45 -5.30 -31.41
CA VAL A 210 1.68 -6.71 -31.73
C VAL A 210 2.95 -7.18 -31.03
N GLY A 211 2.97 -8.42 -30.54
CA GLY A 211 4.11 -9.02 -29.86
C GLY A 211 3.84 -9.40 -28.39
N PRO A 212 4.83 -9.99 -27.69
CA PRO A 212 4.69 -10.50 -26.32
C PRO A 212 4.38 -9.42 -25.29
N LEU A 213 4.80 -8.18 -25.57
CA LEU A 213 4.56 -7.00 -24.73
C LEU A 213 3.26 -6.28 -25.08
N ALA A 214 2.53 -6.73 -26.11
CA ALA A 214 1.24 -6.15 -26.43
C ALA A 214 0.26 -6.45 -25.30
N PRO A 215 -0.55 -5.48 -24.84
CA PRO A 215 -1.62 -5.76 -23.91
C PRO A 215 -2.48 -6.89 -24.49
N SER A 216 -2.62 -7.99 -23.73
CA SER A 216 -3.31 -9.18 -24.23
C SER A 216 -4.75 -8.80 -24.58
N ASN A 217 -5.25 -9.36 -25.69
CA ASN A 217 -6.46 -8.92 -26.42
C ASN A 217 -7.79 -9.08 -25.65
N ASN A 218 -7.73 -9.19 -24.32
CA ASN A 218 -8.83 -9.25 -23.38
C ASN A 218 -8.59 -8.46 -22.08
N GLN A 219 -7.63 -7.53 -22.05
CA GLN A 219 -7.83 -6.29 -21.25
C GLN A 219 -8.89 -5.40 -21.92
N ARG A 220 -10.01 -6.00 -22.34
CA ARG A 220 -11.30 -5.35 -22.16
C ARG A 220 -11.34 -5.10 -20.67
N PHE A 221 -11.10 -3.87 -20.22
CA PHE A 221 -11.39 -3.49 -18.85
C PHE A 221 -12.91 -3.65 -18.64
N LYS A 222 -13.37 -4.89 -18.45
CA LYS A 222 -14.69 -5.21 -17.93
C LYS A 222 -14.63 -4.76 -16.48
N SER A 223 -15.09 -3.54 -16.23
CA SER A 223 -15.43 -3.09 -14.89
C SER A 223 -16.61 -3.92 -14.40
N GLY A 224 -16.40 -4.79 -13.41
CA GLY A 224 -17.48 -5.49 -12.73
C GLY A 224 -17.06 -6.83 -12.15
N VAL A 225 -17.30 -6.99 -10.85
CA VAL A 225 -17.33 -8.30 -10.17
C VAL A 225 -18.69 -8.96 -10.52
N PRO A 226 -18.76 -10.27 -10.80
CA PRO A 226 -20.05 -10.94 -11.04
C PRO A 226 -20.97 -10.72 -9.84
N VAL A 227 -22.21 -10.28 -10.12
CA VAL A 227 -23.24 -9.93 -9.11
C VAL A 227 -23.45 -11.05 -8.07
N GLN A 228 -23.24 -12.31 -8.47
CA GLN A 228 -23.29 -13.47 -7.58
C GLN A 228 -22.28 -13.42 -6.43
N GLN A 229 -21.06 -12.90 -6.64
CA GLN A 229 -20.04 -12.77 -5.59
C GLN A 229 -20.34 -11.60 -4.65
N VAL A 230 -20.88 -10.49 -5.17
CA VAL A 230 -21.30 -9.35 -4.34
C VAL A 230 -22.50 -9.73 -3.47
N ILE A 231 -23.45 -10.51 -4.02
CA ILE A 231 -24.60 -11.04 -3.28
C ILE A 231 -24.17 -12.04 -2.22
N LEU A 232 -23.24 -12.97 -2.52
CA LEU A 232 -22.72 -13.94 -1.55
C LEU A 232 -21.99 -13.25 -0.38
N ILE A 233 -21.23 -12.19 -0.68
CA ILE A 233 -20.47 -11.42 0.32
C ILE A 233 -21.41 -10.53 1.15
N ALA A 234 -22.42 -9.90 0.54
CA ALA A 234 -23.45 -9.17 1.27
C ALA A 234 -24.27 -10.10 2.18
N LEU A 235 -24.61 -11.30 1.71
CA LEU A 235 -25.24 -12.35 2.52
C LEU A 235 -24.34 -12.76 3.70
N MET A 236 -23.04 -12.95 3.50
CA MET A 236 -22.12 -13.27 4.59
C MET A 236 -22.03 -12.13 5.62
N CYS A 237 -21.98 -10.88 5.20
CA CYS A 237 -21.96 -9.71 6.09
C CYS A 237 -23.27 -9.55 6.86
N VAL A 238 -24.42 -9.83 6.23
CA VAL A 238 -25.73 -9.83 6.89
C VAL A 238 -25.85 -10.99 7.86
N ILE A 239 -25.37 -12.19 7.51
CA ILE A 239 -25.35 -13.36 8.40
C ILE A 239 -24.45 -13.10 9.62
N LEU A 240 -23.27 -12.53 9.42
CA LEU A 240 -22.36 -12.14 10.52
C LEU A 240 -22.94 -11.00 11.37
N GLY A 241 -23.60 -10.02 10.73
CA GLY A 241 -24.30 -8.94 11.41
C GLY A 241 -25.43 -9.48 12.28
N VAL A 242 -26.30 -10.33 11.73
CA VAL A 242 -27.43 -10.98 12.41
C VAL A 242 -26.96 -11.91 13.52
N LEU A 243 -25.87 -12.67 13.33
CA LEU A 243 -25.24 -13.45 14.41
C LEU A 243 -24.74 -12.55 15.55
N MET A 244 -24.17 -11.38 15.23
CA MET A 244 -23.74 -10.39 16.22
C MET A 244 -24.92 -9.69 16.90
N THR A 245 -26.06 -9.46 16.26
CA THR A 245 -27.25 -8.89 16.91
C THR A 245 -28.05 -9.92 17.71
N LEU A 246 -28.12 -11.18 17.26
CA LEU A 246 -28.82 -12.26 17.96
C LEU A 246 -28.04 -12.83 19.15
N HIS A 247 -26.70 -12.82 19.09
CA HIS A 247 -25.85 -13.33 20.17
C HIS A 247 -25.04 -12.23 20.90
N GLY A 248 -25.00 -11.01 20.39
CA GLY A 248 -24.36 -9.85 21.04
C GLY A 248 -24.94 -9.49 22.41
N PRO A 249 -26.27 -9.53 22.63
CA PRO A 249 -26.85 -9.31 23.95
C PRO A 249 -26.42 -10.39 24.97
N TYR A 250 -26.27 -11.65 24.55
CA TYR A 250 -25.73 -12.71 25.40
C TYR A 250 -24.23 -12.54 25.68
N LEU A 251 -23.49 -11.95 24.75
CA LEU A 251 -22.06 -11.62 24.86
C LEU A 251 -21.83 -10.42 25.79
N VAL A 252 -22.70 -9.41 25.77
CA VAL A 252 -22.63 -8.23 26.65
C VAL A 252 -23.15 -8.54 28.05
N VAL A 253 -24.21 -9.33 28.20
CA VAL A 253 -24.72 -9.76 29.52
C VAL A 253 -23.77 -10.76 30.19
N SER A 254 -23.18 -11.72 29.46
CA SER A 254 -22.14 -12.60 30.01
C SER A 254 -20.85 -11.88 30.41
N VAL A 255 -20.55 -10.72 29.81
CA VAL A 255 -19.39 -9.88 30.14
C VAL A 255 -19.69 -8.95 31.33
N LYS A 256 -20.94 -8.48 31.49
CA LYS A 256 -21.33 -7.59 32.59
C LYS A 256 -21.56 -8.35 33.92
N GLU A 257 -22.03 -9.59 33.88
CA GLU A 257 -22.19 -10.44 35.09
C GLU A 257 -20.89 -11.11 35.57
N LYS A 258 -19.82 -11.13 34.75
CA LYS A 258 -18.51 -11.72 35.11
C LYS A 258 -17.43 -10.69 35.43
N LEU A 259 -17.82 -9.45 35.73
CA LEU A 259 -16.92 -8.37 36.14
C LEU A 259 -16.49 -8.53 37.63
N GLN A 260 -15.86 -9.66 37.94
CA GLN A 260 -14.75 -9.65 38.90
C GLN A 260 -13.47 -9.38 38.12
N PRO A 261 -12.43 -8.77 38.72
CA PRO A 261 -11.23 -8.33 38.00
C PRO A 261 -10.53 -9.54 37.36
N ARG A 262 -10.81 -9.78 36.09
CA ARG A 262 -10.21 -10.86 35.29
C ARG A 262 -9.18 -10.28 34.33
N PRO A 263 -8.06 -10.98 34.12
CA PRO A 263 -6.97 -10.50 33.29
C PRO A 263 -7.38 -10.29 31.82
N LEU A 264 -6.67 -9.39 31.13
CA LEU A 264 -6.87 -9.06 29.71
C LEU A 264 -6.99 -10.32 28.86
N LEU A 265 -7.80 -10.33 27.78
CA LEU A 265 -8.11 -11.54 26.99
C LEU A 265 -6.87 -12.37 26.57
N ASN A 266 -5.76 -11.70 26.24
CA ASN A 266 -4.47 -12.34 25.95
C ASN A 266 -3.92 -13.09 27.18
N GLU A 267 -3.94 -12.43 28.33
CA GLU A 267 -3.52 -12.99 29.62
C GLU A 267 -4.49 -14.10 30.07
N ARG A 268 -5.79 -14.02 29.75
CA ARG A 268 -6.76 -15.11 29.97
C ARG A 268 -6.39 -16.37 29.17
N ILE A 269 -6.12 -16.25 27.87
CA ILE A 269 -5.77 -17.40 27.02
C ILE A 269 -4.44 -18.04 27.45
N THR A 270 -3.45 -17.23 27.83
CA THR A 270 -2.09 -17.72 28.11
C THR A 270 -1.84 -18.08 29.58
N THR A 271 -2.59 -17.51 30.53
CA THR A 271 -2.24 -17.60 31.97
C THR A 271 -3.39 -17.99 32.91
N THR A 272 -4.63 -18.11 32.44
CA THR A 272 -5.75 -18.62 33.28
C THR A 272 -6.00 -20.11 33.04
N PRO A 273 -6.16 -20.92 34.09
CA PRO A 273 -6.44 -22.35 33.95
C PRO A 273 -7.89 -22.60 33.53
N PHE A 274 -8.12 -23.55 32.62
CA PHE A 274 -9.46 -24.01 32.25
C PHE A 274 -9.84 -25.22 33.10
N GLU A 275 -10.93 -25.15 33.86
CA GLU A 275 -11.40 -26.26 34.70
C GLU A 275 -12.00 -27.37 33.82
N SER A 276 -11.56 -28.61 34.05
CA SER A 276 -12.20 -29.81 33.52
C SER A 276 -13.48 -30.13 34.30
N GLY A 277 -14.54 -30.53 33.61
CA GLY A 277 -15.72 -31.12 34.27
C GLY A 277 -15.33 -32.42 35.01
N PRO A 278 -16.10 -32.84 36.03
CA PRO A 278 -15.70 -33.93 36.91
C PRO A 278 -15.50 -35.22 36.12
N SER A 279 -14.29 -35.75 36.17
CA SER A 279 -13.95 -37.09 35.70
C SER A 279 -14.65 -38.10 36.60
N SER A 280 -15.54 -38.91 36.02
CA SER A 280 -16.14 -40.07 36.67
C SER A 280 -15.08 -41.18 36.86
N SER A 281 -14.35 -41.15 37.98
CA SER A 281 -13.69 -42.32 38.52
C SER A 281 -13.80 -42.29 40.04
N LEU A 282 -14.57 -43.23 40.59
CA LEU A 282 -14.65 -43.47 42.04
C LEU A 282 -13.26 -43.87 42.55
N SER A 283 -12.68 -43.06 43.44
CA SER A 283 -11.62 -43.47 44.38
C SER A 283 -11.68 -42.55 45.60
N PRO A 284 -11.89 -43.07 46.82
CA PRO A 284 -12.01 -42.24 48.01
C PRO A 284 -10.64 -42.11 48.70
N SER A 285 -9.99 -40.95 48.58
CA SER A 285 -9.13 -40.29 49.59
C SER A 285 -8.11 -39.34 48.95
N GLY A 286 -8.24 -38.04 49.24
CA GLY A 286 -7.32 -36.97 48.83
C GLY A 286 -8.03 -35.83 48.09
N PRO A 287 -7.68 -34.55 48.32
CA PRO A 287 -8.28 -33.44 47.59
C PRO A 287 -7.95 -33.59 46.10
N ALA A 288 -8.99 -33.70 45.27
CA ALA A 288 -8.87 -33.88 43.84
C ALA A 288 -7.99 -32.77 43.24
N ALA A 289 -6.81 -33.15 42.75
CA ALA A 289 -5.99 -32.25 41.94
C ALA A 289 -6.76 -31.99 40.64
N THR A 290 -7.47 -30.85 40.58
CA THR A 290 -7.99 -30.32 39.31
C THR A 290 -6.80 -30.11 38.38
N ASP A 291 -6.65 -30.95 37.36
CA ASP A 291 -5.63 -30.79 36.33
C ASP A 291 -5.90 -29.48 35.57
N ARG A 292 -5.12 -28.45 35.90
CA ARG A 292 -5.21 -27.12 35.30
C ARG A 292 -4.55 -27.14 33.93
N GLU A 293 -5.33 -27.29 32.87
CA GLU A 293 -4.82 -27.20 31.50
C GLU A 293 -4.81 -25.76 30.98
N TYR A 294 -3.79 -25.42 30.19
CA TYR A 294 -3.59 -24.10 29.57
C TYR A 294 -3.53 -24.23 28.05
N PHE A 295 -4.00 -23.21 27.33
CA PHE A 295 -3.91 -23.17 25.88
C PHE A 295 -2.46 -22.88 25.44
N LYS A 296 -1.74 -23.92 24.98
CA LYS A 296 -0.31 -23.86 24.62
C LYS A 296 -0.06 -24.17 23.14
N PHE A 297 -0.87 -23.60 22.24
CA PHE A 297 -0.81 -23.86 20.80
C PHE A 297 -0.58 -22.56 20.00
N PRO A 298 0.63 -21.96 20.08
CA PRO A 298 0.92 -20.65 19.50
C PRO A 298 0.94 -20.63 17.97
N ILE A 299 1.41 -21.69 17.31
CA ILE A 299 1.47 -21.77 15.84
C ILE A 299 0.08 -22.01 15.28
N PHE A 300 -0.73 -22.81 15.96
CA PHE A 300 -2.16 -22.95 15.65
C PHE A 300 -2.89 -21.59 15.77
N LEU A 301 -2.66 -20.86 16.86
CA LEU A 301 -3.25 -19.53 17.07
C LEU A 301 -2.82 -18.53 15.99
N ASN A 302 -1.52 -18.45 15.69
CA ASN A 302 -0.99 -17.55 14.66
C ASN A 302 -1.50 -17.87 13.26
N THR A 303 -1.75 -19.16 12.96
CA THR A 303 -2.37 -19.58 11.69
C THR A 303 -3.77 -18.98 11.55
N ILE A 304 -4.61 -19.09 12.58
CA ILE A 304 -5.96 -18.51 12.59
C ILE A 304 -5.88 -16.97 12.51
N GLN A 305 -4.97 -16.34 13.26
CA GLN A 305 -4.77 -14.90 13.18
C GLN A 305 -4.38 -14.43 11.77
N SER A 306 -3.45 -15.15 11.12
CA SER A 306 -3.00 -14.83 9.76
C SER A 306 -4.14 -15.00 8.75
N LEU A 307 -5.01 -15.99 8.93
CA LEU A 307 -6.20 -16.17 8.11
C LEU A 307 -7.18 -15.00 8.26
N PHE A 308 -7.50 -14.59 9.50
CA PHE A 308 -8.38 -13.44 9.76
C PHE A 308 -7.79 -12.13 9.20
N ALA A 309 -6.48 -11.95 9.32
CA ALA A 309 -5.76 -10.82 8.74
C ALA A 309 -5.76 -10.83 7.20
N PHE A 310 -5.60 -12.00 6.58
CA PHE A 310 -5.70 -12.14 5.13
C PHE A 310 -7.10 -11.79 4.62
N VAL A 311 -8.14 -12.33 5.26
CA VAL A 311 -9.54 -12.07 4.90
C VAL A 311 -9.86 -10.58 5.06
N SER A 312 -9.55 -10.00 6.21
CA SER A 312 -9.80 -8.57 6.47
C SER A 312 -9.02 -7.64 5.55
N GLY A 313 -7.74 -7.94 5.29
CA GLY A 313 -6.92 -7.18 4.33
C GLY A 313 -7.48 -7.23 2.92
N THR A 314 -7.94 -8.41 2.49
CA THR A 314 -8.61 -8.60 1.18
C THR A 314 -9.94 -7.86 1.12
N LEU A 315 -10.76 -7.89 2.18
CA LEU A 315 -12.01 -7.14 2.27
C LEU A 315 -11.77 -5.61 2.20
N TYR A 316 -10.79 -5.09 2.94
CA TYR A 316 -10.44 -3.67 2.91
C TYR A 316 -9.98 -3.23 1.52
N LEU A 317 -9.14 -4.06 0.90
CA LEU A 317 -8.62 -3.87 -0.44
C LEU A 317 -9.75 -3.87 -1.49
N LEU A 318 -10.74 -4.74 -1.35
CA LEU A 318 -11.95 -4.73 -2.17
C LEU A 318 -12.84 -3.50 -1.90
N ALA A 319 -12.98 -3.07 -0.64
CA ALA A 319 -13.82 -1.94 -0.25
C ALA A 319 -13.23 -0.56 -0.63
N THR A 320 -11.90 -0.44 -0.66
CA THR A 320 -11.19 0.82 -0.96
C THR A 320 -10.81 1.00 -2.42
N THR A 321 -11.07 -0.01 -3.25
CA THR A 321 -10.84 0.08 -4.69
C THR A 321 -11.97 0.86 -5.36
N THR A 322 -11.81 2.17 -5.46
CA THR A 322 -12.65 3.03 -6.30
C THR A 322 -12.42 2.69 -7.77
N THR A 323 -13.38 2.02 -8.39
CA THR A 323 -13.81 2.08 -9.81
C THR A 323 -12.82 2.62 -10.85
N THR A 324 -11.56 2.18 -10.81
CA THR A 324 -10.54 2.43 -11.82
C THR A 324 -9.68 1.18 -11.96
N SER A 325 -9.92 0.49 -13.07
CA SER A 325 -9.06 -0.45 -13.79
C SER A 325 -8.04 -1.28 -13.00
N SER A 326 -8.38 -2.55 -12.84
CA SER A 326 -7.71 -3.63 -12.12
C SER A 326 -8.15 -3.74 -10.66
N GLY A 327 -8.98 -4.75 -10.38
CA GLY A 327 -9.09 -5.27 -9.03
C GLY A 327 -7.69 -5.57 -8.49
N PRO A 328 -7.48 -5.50 -7.18
CA PRO A 328 -6.16 -5.30 -6.64
C PRO A 328 -5.44 -6.64 -6.69
N LEU A 329 -4.44 -6.76 -7.56
CA LEU A 329 -3.56 -7.92 -7.54
C LEU A 329 -2.92 -8.01 -6.14
N LEU A 330 -3.06 -9.16 -5.49
CA LEU A 330 -2.39 -9.46 -4.21
C LEU A 330 -0.87 -9.25 -4.33
N LEU A 331 -0.32 -9.55 -5.50
CA LEU A 331 1.09 -9.38 -5.83
C LEU A 331 1.24 -8.38 -7.00
N PRO A 332 1.80 -7.17 -6.77
CA PRO A 332 1.93 -6.15 -7.81
C PRO A 332 3.10 -6.40 -8.78
N SER A 333 4.11 -7.19 -8.38
CA SER A 333 5.28 -7.51 -9.20
C SER A 333 5.89 -8.85 -8.81
N ARG A 334 6.40 -9.62 -9.79
CA ARG A 334 7.17 -10.85 -9.54
C ARG A 334 8.44 -10.57 -8.70
N HIS A 335 9.01 -9.38 -8.81
CA HIS A 335 10.18 -8.95 -8.05
C HIS A 335 9.89 -8.72 -6.56
N ALA A 336 8.62 -8.53 -6.18
CA ALA A 336 8.21 -8.39 -4.78
C ALA A 336 8.05 -9.75 -4.07
N LEU A 337 8.04 -10.87 -4.81
CA LEU A 337 7.77 -12.19 -4.23
C LEU A 337 8.88 -12.63 -3.26
N ALA A 338 10.14 -12.53 -3.64
CA ALA A 338 11.26 -12.90 -2.78
C ALA A 338 11.30 -12.15 -1.43
N PRO A 339 11.18 -10.80 -1.38
CA PRO A 339 11.14 -10.10 -0.10
C PRO A 339 9.83 -10.35 0.69
N LEU A 340 8.70 -10.63 0.03
CA LEU A 340 7.46 -11.05 0.71
C LEU A 340 7.60 -12.43 1.36
N VAL A 341 8.29 -13.36 0.69
CA VAL A 341 8.66 -14.68 1.26
C VAL A 341 9.57 -14.52 2.46
N LEU A 342 10.58 -13.66 2.36
CA LEU A 342 11.45 -13.35 3.49
C LEU A 342 10.65 -12.84 4.69
N ILE A 343 9.72 -11.89 4.46
CA ILE A 343 8.81 -11.37 5.51
C ILE A 343 8.01 -12.50 6.14
N ALA A 344 7.40 -13.37 5.33
CA ALA A 344 6.55 -14.45 5.84
C ALA A 344 7.35 -15.46 6.68
N ILE A 345 8.59 -15.77 6.27
CA ILE A 345 9.50 -16.65 7.03
C ILE A 345 9.90 -16.01 8.35
N THR A 346 10.37 -14.77 8.32
CA THR A 346 10.85 -14.07 9.53
C THR A 346 9.72 -13.84 10.53
N GLN A 347 8.52 -13.47 10.06
CA GLN A 347 7.32 -13.31 10.87
C GLN A 347 6.88 -14.64 11.50
N THR A 348 6.97 -15.74 10.76
CA THR A 348 6.59 -17.08 11.26
C THR A 348 7.56 -17.58 12.30
N LEU A 349 8.87 -17.39 12.09
CA LEU A 349 9.92 -17.84 13.01
C LEU A 349 10.01 -16.98 14.27
N ALA A 350 9.68 -15.69 14.22
CA ALA A 350 9.77 -14.80 15.38
C ALA A 350 8.87 -15.24 16.55
N SER A 351 7.70 -15.79 16.24
CA SER A 351 6.67 -16.11 17.25
C SER A 351 7.11 -17.25 18.20
N PRO A 352 7.59 -18.41 17.72
CA PRO A 352 8.15 -19.47 18.57
C PRO A 352 9.23 -18.99 19.55
N PHE A 353 10.22 -18.21 19.09
CA PHE A 353 11.27 -17.68 19.97
C PHE A 353 10.70 -16.72 21.04
N GLY A 354 9.63 -15.99 20.72
CA GLY A 354 8.91 -15.17 21.70
C GLY A 354 8.25 -15.96 22.80
N TYR A 355 7.47 -16.98 22.43
CA TYR A 355 6.81 -17.82 23.42
C TYR A 355 7.81 -18.64 24.24
N ALA A 356 8.89 -19.12 23.62
CA ALA A 356 9.99 -19.78 24.35
C ALA A 356 10.64 -18.84 25.38
N SER A 357 10.78 -17.54 25.06
CA SER A 357 11.33 -16.56 26.03
C SER A 357 10.44 -16.36 27.25
N LEU A 358 9.10 -16.53 27.14
CA LEU A 358 8.17 -16.41 28.28
C LEU A 358 8.34 -17.51 29.33
N ALA A 359 9.00 -18.62 28.99
CA ALA A 359 9.37 -19.64 29.97
C ALA A 359 10.50 -19.16 30.92
N HIS A 360 11.24 -18.14 30.50
CA HIS A 360 12.46 -17.66 31.15
C HIS A 360 12.39 -16.19 31.58
N VAL A 361 11.46 -15.43 31.02
CA VAL A 361 11.27 -13.99 31.21
C VAL A 361 9.81 -13.74 31.57
N ASP A 362 9.54 -12.91 32.57
CA ASP A 362 8.18 -12.58 32.95
C ASP A 362 7.46 -11.78 31.85
N TYR A 363 6.13 -11.88 31.81
CA TYR A 363 5.31 -11.26 30.76
C TYR A 363 5.51 -9.74 30.67
N LEU A 364 5.76 -9.05 31.79
CA LEU A 364 5.97 -7.60 31.77
C LEU A 364 7.30 -7.26 31.11
N THR A 365 8.38 -7.96 31.47
CA THR A 365 9.69 -7.83 30.81
C THR A 365 9.63 -8.19 29.32
N PHE A 366 8.84 -9.21 28.94
CA PHE A 366 8.59 -9.56 27.54
C PHE A 366 7.92 -8.42 26.76
N VAL A 367 6.86 -7.81 27.32
CA VAL A 367 6.15 -6.67 26.70
C VAL A 367 7.06 -5.44 26.59
N LEU A 368 7.89 -5.19 27.60
CA LEU A 368 8.90 -4.12 27.62
C LEU A 368 9.94 -4.31 26.51
N ALA A 369 10.56 -5.49 26.43
CA ALA A 369 11.56 -5.79 25.42
C ALA A 369 11.01 -5.64 23.99
N LYS A 370 9.77 -6.07 23.72
CA LYS A 370 9.07 -5.83 22.43
C LYS A 370 8.82 -4.35 22.12
N SER A 371 9.00 -3.45 23.08
CA SER A 371 8.96 -2.00 22.84
C SER A 371 10.29 -1.47 22.33
N CYS A 372 11.40 -2.18 22.56
CA CYS A 372 12.74 -1.86 22.04
C CYS A 372 12.95 -2.25 20.56
N LYS A 373 11.90 -2.70 19.85
CA LYS A 373 11.98 -3.12 18.43
C LYS A 373 12.61 -2.08 17.50
N LEU A 374 12.56 -0.81 17.86
CA LEU A 374 13.06 0.30 17.05
C LEU A 374 14.58 0.23 16.86
N LEU A 375 15.31 -0.28 17.85
CA LEU A 375 16.76 -0.39 17.80
C LEU A 375 17.22 -1.44 16.77
N PRO A 376 16.72 -2.70 16.80
CA PRO A 376 16.99 -3.68 15.74
C PRO A 376 16.56 -3.21 14.35
N VAL A 377 15.39 -2.57 14.22
CA VAL A 377 14.90 -2.05 12.92
C VAL A 377 15.86 -0.99 12.36
N MET A 378 16.29 -0.04 13.18
CA MET A 378 17.21 1.02 12.73
C MET A 378 18.59 0.44 12.37
N PHE A 379 19.10 -0.48 13.19
CA PHE A 379 20.36 -1.18 12.93
C PHE A 379 20.32 -1.95 11.60
N LEU A 380 19.25 -2.74 11.36
CA LEU A 380 19.08 -3.52 10.14
C LEU A 380 18.88 -2.64 8.89
N HIS A 381 18.22 -1.49 9.01
CA HIS A 381 18.12 -0.52 7.92
C HIS A 381 19.49 0.01 7.47
N VAL A 382 20.38 0.32 8.44
CA VAL A 382 21.73 0.78 8.16
C VAL A 382 22.58 -0.36 7.59
N LEU A 383 22.51 -1.56 8.16
CA LEU A 383 23.32 -2.71 7.76
C LEU A 383 22.93 -3.29 6.40
N LEU A 384 21.64 -3.59 6.20
CA LEU A 384 21.16 -4.30 5.00
C LEU A 384 20.90 -3.37 3.82
N TYR A 385 20.33 -2.19 4.09
CA TYR A 385 19.89 -1.26 3.04
C TYR A 385 20.74 0.01 2.96
N ARG A 386 21.82 0.12 3.76
CA ARG A 386 22.77 1.25 3.77
C ARG A 386 22.09 2.62 3.94
N LYS A 387 20.96 2.66 4.64
CA LYS A 387 20.19 3.88 4.88
C LYS A 387 20.90 4.75 5.91
N ARG A 388 20.99 6.06 5.67
CA ARG A 388 21.58 7.02 6.62
C ARG A 388 20.48 7.75 7.39
N TYR A 389 20.61 7.79 8.71
CA TYR A 389 19.74 8.53 9.62
C TYR A 389 20.47 9.76 10.17
N ALA A 390 19.74 10.84 10.47
CA ALA A 390 20.29 11.99 11.19
C ALA A 390 20.64 11.61 12.63
N LEU A 391 21.66 12.26 13.21
CA LEU A 391 22.12 11.98 14.58
C LEU A 391 21.01 12.11 15.63
N SER A 392 20.08 13.06 15.44
CA SER A 392 18.90 13.23 16.30
C SER A 392 18.06 11.96 16.43
N LYS A 393 17.94 11.17 15.35
CA LYS A 393 17.20 9.90 15.37
C LYS A 393 17.89 8.85 16.22
N TYR A 394 19.22 8.76 16.17
CA TYR A 394 19.96 7.82 17.02
C TYR A 394 19.81 8.16 18.51
N VAL A 395 19.88 9.44 18.86
CA VAL A 395 19.69 9.92 20.24
C VAL A 395 18.29 9.58 20.76
N ILE A 396 17.25 9.79 19.95
CA ILE A 396 15.86 9.43 20.31
C ILE A 396 15.73 7.93 20.56
N VAL A 397 16.23 7.08 19.66
CA VAL A 397 16.12 5.63 19.81
C VAL A 397 16.88 5.16 21.06
N LEU A 398 18.08 5.69 21.30
CA LEU A 398 18.86 5.40 22.50
C LEU A 398 18.12 5.83 23.78
N ALA A 399 17.52 7.02 23.80
CA ALA A 399 16.71 7.47 24.93
C ALA A 399 15.51 6.53 25.17
N VAL A 400 14.75 6.18 24.13
CA VAL A 400 13.61 5.25 24.29
C VAL A 400 14.06 3.88 24.79
N THR A 401 15.14 3.32 24.24
CA THR A 401 15.69 2.03 24.69
C THR A 401 16.20 2.10 26.14
N ALA A 402 16.91 3.17 26.51
CA ALA A 402 17.39 3.37 27.88
C ALA A 402 16.22 3.50 28.86
N GLY A 403 15.13 4.15 28.48
CA GLY A 403 13.96 4.33 29.35
C GLY A 403 13.24 3.02 29.62
N VAL A 404 13.10 2.17 28.60
CA VAL A 404 12.59 0.80 28.76
C VAL A 404 13.53 -0.04 29.61
N ALA A 405 14.85 0.07 29.42
CA ALA A 405 15.83 -0.65 30.23
C ALA A 405 15.77 -0.24 31.71
N ILE A 406 15.73 1.07 32.01
CA ILE A 406 15.59 1.61 33.37
C ILE A 406 14.28 1.11 34.00
N PHE A 407 13.16 1.18 33.28
CA PHE A 407 11.89 0.67 33.79
C PHE A 407 11.95 -0.82 34.15
N THR A 408 12.66 -1.62 33.35
CA THR A 408 12.81 -3.06 33.54
C THR A 408 13.73 -3.38 34.72
N LEU A 409 14.85 -2.66 34.85
CA LEU A 409 15.84 -2.85 35.93
C LEU A 409 15.28 -2.49 37.30
N TYR A 410 14.41 -1.49 37.38
CA TYR A 410 13.75 -1.07 38.61
C TYR A 410 12.46 -1.86 38.91
N HIS A 411 12.20 -2.95 38.18
CA HIS A 411 11.10 -3.85 38.48
C HIS A 411 11.46 -4.77 39.66
N PRO A 412 10.70 -4.77 40.77
CA PRO A 412 11.04 -5.59 41.93
C PRO A 412 10.92 -7.09 41.58
N PRO A 413 11.88 -7.93 42.01
CA PRO A 413 11.80 -9.37 41.79
C PRO A 413 10.58 -9.94 42.54
N LYS A 414 9.90 -10.94 41.94
CA LYS A 414 8.74 -11.60 42.55
C LYS A 414 9.10 -12.17 43.92
N ALA A 415 8.36 -11.79 44.95
CA ALA A 415 8.43 -12.40 46.26
C ALA A 415 7.99 -13.87 46.18
N GLY A 416 8.89 -14.81 46.49
CA GLY A 416 8.59 -16.24 46.58
C GLY A 416 9.44 -17.16 45.69
N LYS A 417 10.76 -17.16 45.89
CA LYS A 417 11.65 -18.34 45.83
C LYS A 417 13.08 -17.88 46.13
N VAL A 418 13.54 -18.15 47.35
CA VAL A 418 14.98 -18.07 47.68
C VAL A 418 15.66 -19.23 46.98
N SER A 419 16.50 -18.93 45.99
CA SER A 419 17.34 -19.91 45.30
C SER A 419 18.66 -19.24 44.92
N THR A 420 19.74 -19.96 45.19
CA THR A 420 21.17 -19.58 45.13
C THR A 420 21.59 -18.84 43.85
N LYS A 421 22.37 -17.76 44.03
CA LYS A 421 22.89 -16.78 43.04
C LYS A 421 23.62 -17.33 41.79
N SER A 422 23.86 -18.64 41.69
CA SER A 422 24.62 -19.25 40.58
C SER A 422 23.77 -19.87 39.46
N ALA A 423 22.50 -20.23 39.71
CA ALA A 423 21.67 -20.95 38.73
C ALA A 423 20.65 -20.07 37.99
N GLN A 424 20.43 -18.83 38.47
CA GLN A 424 19.39 -17.92 37.94
C GLN A 424 19.89 -17.01 36.80
N ASN A 425 21.20 -16.77 36.70
CA ASN A 425 21.77 -15.95 35.64
C ASN A 425 21.73 -16.64 34.26
N SER A 426 21.95 -17.96 34.21
CA SER A 426 21.98 -18.71 32.95
C SER A 426 20.61 -18.86 32.31
N SER A 427 19.54 -19.06 33.11
CA SER A 427 18.16 -19.18 32.60
C SER A 427 17.57 -17.83 32.17
N SER A 428 17.90 -16.74 32.87
CA SER A 428 17.50 -15.38 32.47
C SER A 428 18.22 -14.90 31.22
N LEU A 429 19.53 -15.16 31.08
CA LEU A 429 20.32 -14.77 29.90
C LEU A 429 19.86 -15.52 28.65
N TYR A 430 19.56 -16.81 28.78
CA TYR A 430 19.01 -17.62 27.69
C TYR A 430 17.64 -17.11 27.22
N GLY A 431 16.74 -16.78 28.16
CA GLY A 431 15.46 -16.14 27.85
C GLY A 431 15.61 -14.80 27.13
N LEU A 432 16.56 -13.96 27.58
CA LEU A 432 16.89 -12.70 26.93
C LEU A 432 17.50 -12.89 25.54
N ALA A 433 18.31 -13.92 25.32
CA ALA A 433 18.87 -14.26 24.02
C ALA A 433 17.78 -14.69 23.02
N LEU A 434 16.85 -15.57 23.44
CA LEU A 434 15.69 -15.96 22.63
C LEU A 434 14.81 -14.76 22.27
N LEU A 435 14.61 -13.85 23.23
CA LEU A 435 13.88 -12.61 23.01
C LEU A 435 14.63 -11.69 22.03
N GLY A 436 15.96 -11.61 22.12
CA GLY A 436 16.80 -10.90 21.15
C GLY A 436 16.65 -11.43 19.73
N ILE A 437 16.65 -12.75 19.54
CA ILE A 437 16.42 -13.39 18.24
C ILE A 437 15.04 -13.01 17.69
N ASN A 438 13.99 -13.07 18.52
CA ASN A 438 12.65 -12.62 18.14
C ASN A 438 12.67 -11.16 17.66
N LEU A 439 13.29 -10.26 18.42
CA LEU A 439 13.36 -8.84 18.07
C LEU A 439 14.12 -8.57 16.77
N VAL A 440 15.16 -9.36 16.47
CA VAL A 440 15.90 -9.26 15.19
C VAL A 440 15.05 -9.75 14.02
N LEU A 441 14.31 -10.85 14.17
CA LEU A 441 13.39 -11.37 13.14
C LEU A 441 12.19 -10.44 12.89
N ASP A 442 11.59 -9.93 13.97
CA ASP A 442 10.58 -8.87 13.90
C ASP A 442 11.17 -7.63 13.23
N GLY A 443 12.41 -7.26 13.58
CA GLY A 443 13.14 -6.15 12.98
C GLY A 443 13.33 -6.30 11.47
N LEU A 444 13.76 -7.47 11.03
CA LEU A 444 13.98 -7.80 9.61
C LEU A 444 12.67 -7.75 8.82
N THR A 445 11.57 -8.21 9.42
CA THR A 445 10.22 -8.12 8.85
C THR A 445 9.85 -6.67 8.57
N ASN A 446 9.92 -5.81 9.60
CA ASN A 446 9.54 -4.40 9.46
C ASN A 446 10.48 -3.64 8.50
N THR A 447 11.78 -3.92 8.54
CA THR A 447 12.78 -3.27 7.68
C THR A 447 12.56 -3.64 6.21
N THR A 448 12.24 -4.90 5.93
CA THR A 448 11.94 -5.37 4.56
C THR A 448 10.62 -4.77 4.05
N GLN A 449 9.59 -4.69 4.90
CA GLN A 449 8.32 -4.02 4.59
C GLN A 449 8.53 -2.54 4.23
N ASP A 450 9.29 -1.80 5.04
CA ASP A 450 9.63 -0.40 4.78
C ASP A 450 10.42 -0.22 3.49
N HIS A 451 11.34 -1.14 3.18
CA HIS A 451 12.11 -1.09 1.93
C HIS A 451 11.24 -1.35 0.68
N ILE A 452 10.24 -2.25 0.77
CA ILE A 452 9.26 -2.48 -0.29
C ILE A 452 8.46 -1.20 -0.56
N PHE A 453 7.93 -0.55 0.49
CA PHE A 453 7.21 0.72 0.32
C PHE A 453 8.09 1.87 -0.16
N GLY A 454 9.34 1.93 0.32
CA GLY A 454 10.29 2.98 -0.01
C GLY A 454 10.88 2.89 -1.42
N SER A 455 10.71 1.76 -2.11
CA SER A 455 11.35 1.48 -3.42
C SER A 455 10.35 1.11 -4.53
N PRO A 456 9.36 1.98 -4.83
CA PRO A 456 8.31 1.68 -5.80
C PRO A 456 8.83 1.44 -7.22
N GLN A 457 10.00 1.98 -7.59
CA GLN A 457 10.65 1.73 -8.88
C GLN A 457 11.10 0.27 -9.05
N ARG A 458 11.39 -0.45 -7.96
CA ARG A 458 11.93 -1.82 -7.98
C ARG A 458 10.86 -2.88 -7.77
N TYR A 459 9.91 -2.64 -6.86
CA TYR A 459 8.92 -3.64 -6.44
C TYR A 459 7.49 -3.34 -6.94
N GLY A 460 7.30 -2.23 -7.66
CA GLY A 460 5.97 -1.70 -7.97
C GLY A 460 5.36 -0.97 -6.77
N ARG A 461 4.33 -0.17 -7.01
CA ARG A 461 3.57 0.49 -5.93
C ARG A 461 2.71 -0.53 -5.20
N VAL A 462 3.25 -1.10 -4.12
CA VAL A 462 2.50 -1.96 -3.20
C VAL A 462 1.66 -1.09 -2.27
N THR A 463 0.35 -1.32 -2.19
CA THR A 463 -0.50 -0.64 -1.21
C THR A 463 -0.43 -1.34 0.14
N ALA A 464 -0.72 -0.63 1.24
CA ALA A 464 -0.69 -1.23 2.57
C ALA A 464 -1.63 -2.45 2.73
N PRO A 465 -2.89 -2.41 2.22
CA PRO A 465 -3.77 -3.58 2.27
C PRO A 465 -3.28 -4.75 1.40
N GLN A 466 -2.64 -4.46 0.25
CA GLN A 466 -2.00 -5.50 -0.58
C GLN A 466 -0.90 -6.21 0.20
N MET A 467 -0.02 -5.44 0.85
CA MET A 467 1.08 -6.01 1.62
C MET A 467 0.54 -6.84 2.81
N MET A 468 -0.47 -6.34 3.52
CA MET A 468 -1.15 -7.07 4.60
C MET A 468 -1.70 -8.41 4.14
N ALA A 469 -2.45 -8.42 3.04
CA ALA A 469 -3.08 -9.64 2.53
C ALA A 469 -2.02 -10.62 2.00
N ALA A 470 -1.03 -10.15 1.24
CA ALA A 470 0.01 -11.00 0.67
C ALA A 470 0.90 -11.65 1.75
N THR A 471 1.35 -10.90 2.76
CA THR A 471 2.22 -11.45 3.80
C THR A 471 1.46 -12.42 4.71
N ASN A 472 0.23 -12.09 5.10
CA ASN A 472 -0.57 -12.97 5.96
C ASN A 472 -1.05 -14.23 5.23
N LEU A 473 -1.33 -14.17 3.92
CA LEU A 473 -1.59 -15.37 3.12
C LEU A 473 -0.39 -16.31 3.13
N LEU A 474 0.79 -15.77 2.86
CA LEU A 474 2.01 -16.57 2.79
C LEU A 474 2.42 -17.13 4.16
N SER A 475 2.28 -16.35 5.23
CA SER A 475 2.45 -16.85 6.61
C SER A 475 1.44 -17.94 6.95
N CYS A 476 0.18 -17.79 6.55
CA CYS A 476 -0.85 -18.82 6.75
C CYS A 476 -0.49 -20.12 6.03
N VAL A 477 -0.03 -20.03 4.78
CA VAL A 477 0.43 -21.21 4.01
C VAL A 477 1.63 -21.86 4.68
N LEU A 478 2.64 -21.09 5.09
CA LEU A 478 3.84 -21.62 5.75
C LEU A 478 3.53 -22.27 7.09
N MET A 479 2.70 -21.64 7.94
CA MET A 479 2.31 -22.21 9.24
C MET A 479 1.40 -23.43 9.09
N THR A 480 0.49 -23.42 8.11
CA THR A 480 -0.35 -24.60 7.81
C THR A 480 0.50 -25.76 7.30
N ALA A 481 1.43 -25.50 6.38
CA ALA A 481 2.38 -26.50 5.91
C ALA A 481 3.22 -27.06 7.06
N TYR A 482 3.71 -26.20 7.96
CA TYR A 482 4.42 -26.62 9.16
C TYR A 482 3.56 -27.55 10.04
N LEU A 483 2.32 -27.16 10.36
CA LEU A 483 1.40 -27.95 11.20
C LEU A 483 1.00 -29.31 10.58
N LEU A 484 1.00 -29.41 9.25
CA LEU A 484 0.68 -30.64 8.52
C LEU A 484 1.91 -31.54 8.31
N LEU A 485 3.12 -30.97 8.23
CA LEU A 485 4.35 -31.72 7.99
C LEU A 485 5.02 -32.23 9.27
N THR A 486 4.89 -31.54 10.40
CA THR A 486 5.46 -32.00 11.69
C THR A 486 5.03 -33.40 12.11
N PRO A 487 3.78 -33.85 11.89
CA PRO A 487 3.38 -35.25 12.10
C PRO A 487 4.19 -36.30 11.31
N HIS A 488 4.74 -35.91 10.15
CA HIS A 488 5.36 -36.81 9.19
C HIS A 488 6.89 -36.65 9.10
N VAL A 489 7.42 -35.53 9.57
CA VAL A 489 8.84 -35.20 9.52
C VAL A 489 9.27 -34.76 10.93
N PRO A 490 10.27 -35.40 11.55
CA PRO A 490 10.75 -35.01 12.88
C PRO A 490 11.61 -33.74 12.78
N LEU A 491 10.99 -32.62 12.40
CA LEU A 491 11.56 -31.26 12.46
C LEU A 491 11.89 -30.86 13.91
N ASP A 492 11.45 -31.65 14.88
CA ASP A 492 11.71 -31.55 16.30
C ASP A 492 13.21 -31.54 16.62
N TYR A 493 14.03 -32.31 15.88
CA TYR A 493 15.49 -32.31 16.06
C TYR A 493 16.12 -30.95 15.77
N PHE A 494 15.56 -30.20 14.80
CA PHE A 494 16.08 -28.90 14.41
C PHE A 494 15.82 -27.83 15.50
N PHE A 495 14.60 -27.76 16.03
CA PHE A 495 14.25 -26.79 17.07
C PHE A 495 14.72 -27.20 18.48
N SER A 496 14.76 -28.49 18.79
CA SER A 496 15.33 -28.99 20.07
C SER A 496 16.84 -28.77 20.16
N SER A 497 17.55 -28.76 19.03
CA SER A 497 18.99 -28.43 18.99
C SER A 497 19.26 -26.95 19.32
N PHE A 498 18.32 -26.05 19.05
CA PHE A 498 18.41 -24.63 19.44
C PHE A 498 17.92 -24.37 20.88
N SER A 499 17.10 -25.27 21.44
CA SER A 499 16.50 -25.11 22.77
C SER A 499 17.41 -25.51 23.95
N GLY A 500 18.66 -25.92 23.66
CA GLY A 500 19.67 -26.17 24.68
C GLY A 500 19.26 -27.21 25.72
N GLY A 501 18.97 -28.44 25.28
CA GLY A 501 19.09 -29.69 26.07
C GLY A 501 18.40 -29.82 27.43
N SER A 502 17.65 -28.83 27.92
CA SER A 502 17.12 -28.84 29.30
C SER A 502 15.89 -27.94 29.43
N SER A 503 14.89 -28.20 28.59
CA SER A 503 13.52 -27.87 28.97
C SER A 503 12.59 -28.83 28.26
N SER A 504 11.68 -29.40 29.04
CA SER A 504 10.55 -30.21 28.58
C SER A 504 9.63 -29.35 27.70
N VAL A 505 10.05 -29.06 26.47
CA VAL A 505 9.10 -28.89 25.37
C VAL A 505 8.45 -30.25 25.25
N GLY A 506 7.35 -30.41 25.99
CA GLY A 506 6.72 -31.70 26.20
C GLY A 506 6.43 -32.37 24.86
N ARG A 507 6.38 -33.70 24.87
CA ARG A 507 5.90 -34.59 23.80
C ARG A 507 4.61 -34.12 23.07
N SER A 508 3.94 -33.05 23.54
CA SER A 508 2.76 -32.40 22.96
C SER A 508 3.02 -31.51 21.74
N THR A 509 4.26 -31.11 21.41
CA THR A 509 4.52 -30.36 20.15
C THR A 509 4.53 -31.25 18.91
N ALA A 510 4.69 -32.57 19.06
CA ALA A 510 4.72 -33.53 17.96
C ALA A 510 3.42 -33.54 17.12
N HIS A 511 2.32 -33.05 17.69
CA HIS A 511 1.06 -32.82 16.99
C HIS A 511 0.35 -31.59 17.55
N GLU A 512 0.92 -30.39 17.39
CA GLU A 512 0.27 -29.15 17.87
C GLU A 512 -1.16 -29.01 17.33
N LEU A 513 -1.39 -29.36 16.05
CA LEU A 513 -2.71 -29.33 15.42
C LEU A 513 -3.70 -30.32 16.06
N ALA A 514 -3.31 -31.59 16.24
CA ALA A 514 -4.19 -32.60 16.83
C ALA A 514 -4.43 -32.34 18.31
N SER A 515 -3.41 -31.86 19.03
CA SER A 515 -3.51 -31.49 20.44
C SER A 515 -4.40 -30.26 20.64
N ALA A 516 -4.30 -29.26 19.76
CA ALA A 516 -5.19 -28.10 19.76
C ALA A 516 -6.64 -28.51 19.45
N ALA A 517 -6.84 -29.38 18.45
CA ALA A 517 -8.16 -29.90 18.11
C ALA A 517 -8.79 -30.70 19.28
N ALA A 518 -8.03 -31.60 19.91
CA ALA A 518 -8.47 -32.36 21.07
C ALA A 518 -8.74 -31.45 22.29
N PHE A 519 -7.96 -30.38 22.47
CA PHE A 519 -8.20 -29.38 23.51
C PHE A 519 -9.49 -28.59 23.27
N LEU A 520 -9.75 -28.17 22.03
CA LEU A 520 -10.98 -27.45 21.65
C LEU A 520 -12.22 -28.34 21.72
N GLN A 521 -12.10 -29.63 21.44
CA GLN A 521 -13.18 -30.61 21.66
C GLN A 521 -13.52 -30.76 23.14
N ARG A 522 -12.51 -30.75 24.03
CA ARG A 522 -12.70 -30.83 25.48
C ARG A 522 -13.22 -29.51 26.09
N HIS A 523 -12.82 -28.37 25.53
CA HIS A 523 -13.20 -27.04 26.01
C HIS A 523 -13.76 -26.15 24.88
N PRO A 524 -15.00 -26.40 24.40
CA PRO A 524 -15.57 -25.69 23.25
C PRO A 524 -15.72 -24.18 23.49
N ARG A 525 -15.82 -23.75 24.76
CA ARG A 525 -15.87 -22.32 25.12
C ARG A 525 -14.59 -21.56 24.74
N VAL A 526 -13.44 -22.23 24.72
CA VAL A 526 -12.15 -21.62 24.36
C VAL A 526 -12.11 -21.21 22.89
N LEU A 527 -12.87 -21.90 22.03
CA LEU A 527 -12.96 -21.54 20.62
C LEU A 527 -13.47 -20.11 20.42
N TYR A 528 -14.44 -19.68 21.22
CA TYR A 528 -14.97 -18.31 21.16
C TYR A 528 -13.93 -17.28 21.62
N ASP A 529 -13.16 -17.58 22.67
CA ASP A 529 -12.09 -16.71 23.17
C ASP A 529 -10.97 -16.59 22.10
N VAL A 530 -10.61 -17.70 21.43
CA VAL A 530 -9.63 -17.73 20.32
C VAL A 530 -10.11 -16.94 19.11
N LEU A 531 -11.34 -17.18 18.64
CA LEU A 531 -11.89 -16.47 17.47
C LEU A 531 -12.07 -14.98 17.75
N GLY A 532 -12.55 -14.61 18.95
CA GLY A 532 -12.67 -13.22 19.37
C GLY A 532 -11.32 -12.50 19.41
N PHE A 533 -10.29 -13.18 19.93
CA PHE A 533 -8.92 -12.66 19.92
C PHE A 533 -8.38 -12.45 18.49
N CYS A 534 -8.60 -13.41 17.58
CA CYS A 534 -8.17 -13.31 16.18
C CYS A 534 -8.91 -12.19 15.42
N ALA A 535 -10.21 -12.03 15.65
CA ALA A 535 -11.02 -10.97 15.04
C ALA A 535 -10.57 -9.57 15.51
N ALA A 536 -10.37 -9.38 16.82
CA ALA A 536 -9.84 -8.15 17.37
C ALA A 536 -8.41 -7.86 16.84
N GLY A 537 -7.58 -8.90 16.70
CA GLY A 537 -6.25 -8.81 16.11
C GLY A 537 -6.27 -8.33 14.66
N ALA A 538 -7.19 -8.85 13.83
CA ALA A 538 -7.35 -8.44 12.44
C ALA A 538 -7.78 -6.98 12.29
N ILE A 539 -8.75 -6.52 13.10
CA ILE A 539 -9.14 -5.11 13.16
C ILE A 539 -7.94 -4.24 13.54
N GLY A 540 -7.17 -4.65 14.56
CA GLY A 540 -5.94 -3.97 14.96
C GLY A 540 -4.92 -3.87 13.83
N GLN A 541 -4.74 -4.93 13.03
CA GLN A 541 -3.87 -4.90 11.86
C GLN A 541 -4.38 -3.94 10.77
N LEU A 542 -5.68 -3.87 10.50
CA LEU A 542 -6.23 -2.88 9.55
C LEU A 542 -5.85 -1.45 9.94
N PHE A 543 -5.95 -1.09 11.22
CA PHE A 543 -5.51 0.23 11.70
C PHE A 543 -4.02 0.46 11.53
N ILE A 544 -3.19 -0.57 11.77
CA ILE A 544 -1.73 -0.49 11.57
C ILE A 544 -1.41 -0.17 10.11
N PHE A 545 -1.96 -0.93 9.17
CA PHE A 545 -1.71 -0.74 7.74
C PHE A 545 -2.36 0.55 7.20
N ALA A 546 -3.53 0.95 7.70
CA ALA A 546 -4.14 2.24 7.35
C ALA A 546 -3.28 3.42 7.82
N THR A 547 -2.73 3.34 9.04
CA THR A 547 -1.82 4.35 9.59
C THR A 547 -0.52 4.40 8.78
N LEU A 548 0.03 3.24 8.42
CA LEU A 548 1.22 3.12 7.59
C LEU A 548 1.03 3.77 6.22
N ASN A 549 -0.11 3.51 5.58
CA ASN A 549 -0.44 4.07 4.26
C ASN A 549 -0.60 5.60 4.30
N ARG A 550 -1.24 6.12 5.35
CA ARG A 550 -1.62 7.55 5.41
C ARG A 550 -0.55 8.44 6.03
N PHE A 551 0.25 7.90 6.94
CA PHE A 551 1.17 8.68 7.76
C PHE A 551 2.60 8.15 7.78
N GLY A 552 2.88 6.99 7.16
CA GLY A 552 4.22 6.38 7.08
C GLY A 552 4.62 5.60 8.33
N SER A 553 5.77 4.91 8.26
CA SER A 553 6.22 3.96 9.30
C SER A 553 6.62 4.63 10.60
N LEU A 554 7.12 5.87 10.55
CA LEU A 554 7.53 6.63 11.73
C LEU A 554 6.37 6.97 12.66
N LEU A 555 5.25 7.51 12.13
CA LEU A 555 4.08 7.80 12.97
C LEU A 555 3.46 6.51 13.52
N LEU A 556 3.46 5.43 12.73
CA LEU A 556 3.00 4.12 13.19
C LEU A 556 3.82 3.62 14.38
N VAL A 557 5.15 3.76 14.36
CA VAL A 557 6.00 3.40 15.49
C VAL A 557 5.62 4.22 16.72
N THR A 558 5.51 5.54 16.61
CA THR A 558 5.05 6.41 17.70
C THR A 558 3.71 5.95 18.29
N VAL A 559 2.70 5.74 17.45
CA VAL A 559 1.36 5.29 17.89
C VAL A 559 1.43 3.94 18.60
N THR A 560 2.19 2.98 18.06
CA THR A 560 2.29 1.64 18.65
C THR A 560 3.06 1.63 19.97
N VAL A 561 4.11 2.45 20.11
CA VAL A 561 4.85 2.58 21.37
C VAL A 561 4.02 3.33 22.41
N THR A 562 3.39 4.45 22.06
CA THR A 562 2.49 5.19 22.95
C THR A 562 1.36 4.29 23.46
N ARG A 563 0.73 3.51 22.57
CA ARG A 563 -0.29 2.52 22.97
C ARG A 563 0.26 1.52 23.98
N LYS A 564 1.44 0.92 23.71
CA LYS A 564 2.06 -0.07 24.61
C LYS A 564 2.37 0.52 25.99
N MET A 565 2.91 1.73 26.02
CA MET A 565 3.23 2.43 27.27
C MET A 565 1.96 2.79 28.04
N LEU A 566 0.92 3.27 27.37
CA LEU A 566 -0.37 3.54 28.02
C LEU A 566 -1.01 2.26 28.56
N THR A 567 -0.99 1.14 27.82
CA THR A 567 -1.50 -0.14 28.31
C THR A 567 -0.70 -0.68 29.49
N MET A 568 0.60 -0.38 29.55
CA MET A 568 1.45 -0.73 30.69
C MET A 568 1.09 0.10 31.91
N VAL A 569 1.03 1.43 31.78
CA VAL A 569 0.65 2.32 32.89
C VAL A 569 -0.76 1.98 33.37
N LEU A 570 -1.70 1.76 32.45
CA LEU A 570 -3.06 1.34 32.78
C LEU A 570 -3.08 -0.01 33.51
N SER A 571 -2.28 -0.99 33.09
CA SER A 571 -2.14 -2.27 33.79
C SER A 571 -1.65 -2.07 35.23
N VAL A 572 -0.68 -1.18 35.43
CA VAL A 572 -0.15 -0.89 36.77
C VAL A 572 -1.19 -0.22 37.68
N VAL A 573 -1.93 0.76 37.15
CA VAL A 573 -3.03 1.44 37.85
C VAL A 573 -4.17 0.45 38.14
N TRP A 574 -4.53 -0.40 37.18
CA TRP A 574 -5.65 -1.34 37.27
C TRP A 574 -5.38 -2.50 38.25
N TYR A 575 -4.15 -2.98 38.30
CA TYR A 575 -3.73 -4.02 39.26
C TYR A 575 -3.27 -3.45 40.62
N GLY A 576 -3.43 -2.15 40.85
CA GLY A 576 -3.11 -1.50 42.13
C GLY A 576 -1.63 -1.54 42.51
N LYS A 577 -0.72 -1.69 41.54
CA LYS A 577 0.73 -1.70 41.78
C LYS A 577 1.25 -0.26 41.78
N SER A 578 2.09 0.09 42.74
CA SER A 578 2.77 1.39 42.74
C SER A 578 4.06 1.31 41.92
N LEU A 579 4.27 2.30 41.04
CA LEU A 579 5.54 2.45 40.32
C LEU A 579 6.60 3.07 41.24
N THR A 580 7.82 2.54 41.20
CA THR A 580 8.96 3.17 41.88
C THR A 580 9.37 4.46 41.17
N LEU A 581 10.09 5.35 41.87
CA LEU A 581 10.66 6.56 41.28
C LEU A 581 11.53 6.26 40.04
N GLY A 582 12.28 5.16 40.06
CA GLY A 582 13.07 4.71 38.91
C GLY A 582 12.22 4.28 37.72
N GLN A 583 11.08 3.63 37.96
CA GLN A 583 10.13 3.31 36.90
C GLN A 583 9.46 4.56 36.31
N TRP A 584 9.11 5.54 37.15
CA TRP A 584 8.61 6.83 36.67
C TRP A 584 9.64 7.59 35.84
N ALA A 585 10.92 7.55 36.21
CA ALA A 585 12.00 8.11 35.41
C ALA A 585 12.11 7.41 34.04
N GLY A 586 12.00 6.08 34.00
CA GLY A 586 11.96 5.30 32.76
C GLY A 586 10.78 5.68 31.86
N VAL A 587 9.58 5.83 32.42
CA VAL A 587 8.38 6.30 31.71
C VAL A 587 8.61 7.70 31.14
N GLY A 588 9.10 8.64 31.95
CA GLY A 588 9.38 10.02 31.53
C GLY A 588 10.38 10.09 30.37
N LEU A 589 11.44 9.27 30.41
CA LEU A 589 12.46 9.21 29.38
C LEU A 589 11.90 8.67 28.05
N VAL A 590 11.01 7.66 28.09
CA VAL A 590 10.34 7.12 26.89
C VAL A 590 9.40 8.16 26.28
N PHE A 591 8.53 8.78 27.07
CA PHE A 591 7.61 9.81 26.57
C PHE A 591 8.34 11.07 26.07
N GLY A 592 9.43 11.46 26.74
CA GLY A 592 10.30 12.56 26.31
C GLY A 592 10.97 12.28 24.96
N GLY A 593 11.51 11.06 24.77
CA GLY A 593 12.10 10.64 23.49
C GLY A 593 11.08 10.65 22.35
N ILE A 594 9.90 10.08 22.56
CA ILE A 594 8.81 10.05 21.56
C ILE A 594 8.28 11.46 21.27
N GLY A 595 8.12 12.30 22.29
CA GLY A 595 7.67 13.69 22.15
C GLY A 595 8.66 14.54 21.35
N THR A 596 9.96 14.37 21.63
CA THR A 596 11.04 15.02 20.88
C THR A 596 11.02 14.58 19.41
N GLU A 597 10.79 13.30 19.14
CA GLU A 597 10.65 12.80 17.77
C GLU A 597 9.48 13.45 17.02
N ALA A 598 8.31 13.49 17.65
CA ALA A 598 7.12 14.10 17.07
C ALA A 598 7.32 15.59 16.79
N TRP A 599 8.01 16.30 17.69
CA TRP A 599 8.33 17.71 17.51
C TRP A 599 9.31 17.97 16.35
N ILE A 600 10.40 17.20 16.26
CA ILE A 600 11.36 17.31 15.14
C ILE A 600 10.68 17.02 13.80
N GLN A 601 9.84 15.99 13.72
CA GLN A 601 9.12 15.68 12.47
C GLN A 601 8.15 16.80 12.06
N ARG A 602 7.49 17.45 13.04
CA ARG A 602 6.63 18.60 12.77
C ARG A 602 7.43 19.78 12.21
N GLN A 603 8.61 20.05 12.77
CA GLN A 603 9.51 21.09 12.25
C GLN A 603 9.98 20.77 10.82
N GLU A 604 10.46 19.56 10.55
CA GLU A 604 10.88 19.16 9.20
C GLU A 604 9.75 19.30 8.15
N LYS A 605 8.50 19.06 8.56
CA LYS A 605 7.33 19.25 7.69
C LYS A 605 7.05 20.74 7.45
N LEU A 606 7.06 21.55 8.50
CA LEU A 606 6.88 23.00 8.41
C LEU A 606 7.97 23.65 7.57
N ASP A 607 9.23 23.23 7.72
CA ASP A 607 10.36 23.71 6.90
C ASP A 607 10.20 23.34 5.43
N LYS A 608 9.69 22.14 5.12
CA LYS A 608 9.38 21.73 3.73
C LYS A 608 8.23 22.53 3.15
N GLU A 609 7.20 22.82 3.94
CA GLU A 609 6.07 23.65 3.52
C GLU A 609 6.48 25.12 3.36
N GLN A 610 7.32 25.65 4.24
CA GLN A 610 7.90 26.98 4.15
C GLN A 610 8.83 27.08 2.93
N LYS A 611 9.74 26.12 2.70
CA LYS A 611 10.53 26.08 1.46
C LYS A 611 9.66 26.02 0.22
N LYS A 612 8.56 25.25 0.23
CA LYS A 612 7.58 25.26 -0.87
C LYS A 612 6.91 26.62 -1.04
N ARG A 613 6.57 27.30 0.06
CA ARG A 613 5.95 28.64 0.04
C ARG A 613 6.96 29.73 -0.37
N GLU A 614 8.21 29.65 0.05
CA GLU A 614 9.28 30.56 -0.35
C GLU A 614 9.67 30.35 -1.81
N LEU A 615 9.70 29.10 -2.27
CA LEU A 615 9.84 28.79 -3.70
C LEU A 615 8.62 29.29 -4.50
N GLY A 616 7.43 29.31 -3.91
CA GLY A 616 6.22 29.91 -4.48
C GLY A 616 6.27 31.44 -4.49
N LYS A 617 6.72 32.07 -3.40
CA LYS A 617 6.83 33.54 -3.25
C LYS A 617 8.02 34.16 -3.97
N LYS A 618 9.04 33.36 -4.32
CA LYS A 618 10.12 33.76 -5.24
C LYS A 618 9.72 33.49 -6.71
N ALA A 619 8.59 32.81 -6.92
CA ALA A 619 8.02 32.56 -8.24
C ALA A 619 6.88 33.53 -8.59
N GLU A 620 6.20 34.08 -7.57
CA GLU A 620 5.52 35.40 -7.61
C GLU A 620 6.56 36.54 -7.68
#